data_AF-A0A093V7Y9-F1
#
_entry.id   AF-A0A093V7Y9-F1
#
_cell.length_a   1.000
_cell.length_b   1.000
_cell.length_c   1.000
_cell.angle_alpha   90.00
_cell.angle_beta   90.00
_cell.angle_gamma   90.00
#
_symmetry.space_group_name_H-M   'P 1'
#
loop_
_entity.id
_entity.type
_entity.pdbx_description
1 polymer ?
#
loop_
_entity_poly.entity_id
_entity_poly.type
_entity_poly.pdbx_seq_one_letter_code
_entity_poly.pdbx_strand_id
1 'polypeptide(L)'
;MSNLSNIRKELFEGSARRVIIRVKTESRNSEDCRATAYRTVNEIFPNWERDSRVLFLAIQVWADRIFMNIDVNHANYNYQTAHRDKTILPVYVLRAHRGNWGLVRWFKDDERVAMELAELHRVTGYGAVIPFFENHNSQIVYDNPRESPQ
;
A
#
# COMPACT_ATOMS: atom_id res chain seq x y z
N MET A 1 10.84 -21.88 -9.10
CA MET A 1 9.89 -21.10 -9.94
C MET A 1 9.04 -20.28 -9.01
N SER A 2 9.07 -18.95 -9.09
CA SER A 2 8.27 -18.12 -8.19
C SER A 2 6.78 -18.32 -8.50
N ASN A 3 5.96 -18.48 -7.47
CA ASN A 3 4.51 -18.61 -7.57
C ASN A 3 3.80 -17.28 -7.82
N LEU A 4 4.54 -16.22 -8.17
CA LEU A 4 4.04 -14.86 -8.37
C LEU A 4 3.04 -14.76 -9.51
N SER A 5 3.20 -15.53 -10.59
CA SER A 5 2.24 -15.51 -11.71
C SER A 5 0.85 -15.94 -11.25
N ASN A 6 0.77 -17.01 -10.46
CA ASN A 6 -0.50 -17.51 -9.92
C ASN A 6 -1.10 -16.52 -8.91
N ILE A 7 -0.29 -15.96 -8.02
CA ILE A 7 -0.71 -14.93 -7.06
C ILE A 7 -1.25 -13.70 -7.81
N ARG A 8 -0.57 -13.25 -8.85
CA ARG A 8 -1.00 -12.11 -9.66
C ARG A 8 -2.35 -12.39 -10.31
N LYS A 9 -2.51 -13.58 -10.91
CA LYS A 9 -3.78 -14.02 -11.49
C LYS A 9 -4.90 -13.97 -10.45
N GLU A 10 -4.69 -14.57 -9.28
CA GLU A 10 -5.64 -14.56 -8.17
C GLU A 10 -6.00 -13.13 -7.75
N LEU A 11 -5.02 -12.23 -7.63
CA LEU A 11 -5.22 -10.84 -7.23
C LEU A 11 -6.06 -10.03 -8.23
N PHE A 12 -5.96 -10.32 -9.53
CA PHE A 12 -6.76 -9.65 -10.57
C PHE A 12 -8.12 -10.30 -10.82
N GLU A 13 -8.39 -11.50 -10.29
CA GLU A 13 -9.65 -12.22 -10.50
C GLU A 13 -10.78 -11.68 -9.62
N GLY A 14 -11.75 -10.98 -10.21
CA GLY A 14 -12.99 -10.57 -9.51
C GLY A 14 -12.94 -9.14 -8.99
N SER A 15 -13.56 -8.91 -7.82
CA SER A 15 -13.79 -7.57 -7.28
C SER A 15 -12.53 -6.89 -6.74
N ALA A 16 -12.67 -5.59 -6.48
CA ALA A 16 -11.66 -4.76 -5.84
C ALA A 16 -11.16 -5.38 -4.52
N ARG A 17 -9.86 -5.25 -4.27
CA ARG A 17 -9.22 -5.71 -3.04
C ARG A 17 -8.01 -4.86 -2.71
N ARG A 18 -7.57 -4.95 -1.46
CA ARG A 18 -6.36 -4.31 -0.97
C ARG A 18 -5.29 -5.35 -0.71
N VAL A 19 -4.08 -5.08 -1.17
CA VAL A 19 -2.90 -5.92 -0.99
C VAL A 19 -1.90 -5.17 -0.13
N ILE A 20 -1.52 -5.78 0.98
CA ILE A 20 -0.44 -5.29 1.84
C ILE A 20 0.78 -6.16 1.59
N ILE A 21 1.75 -5.63 0.86
CA ILE A 21 3.03 -6.32 0.66
C ILE A 21 3.93 -6.00 1.85
N ARG A 22 4.48 -7.04 2.47
CA ARG A 22 5.38 -6.92 3.63
C ARG A 22 6.76 -7.46 3.27
N VAL A 23 7.77 -6.60 3.35
CA VAL A 23 9.17 -6.98 3.18
C VAL A 23 10.03 -6.47 4.32
N LYS A 24 11.14 -7.16 4.58
CA LYS A 24 12.17 -6.67 5.50
C LYS A 24 13.06 -5.64 4.81
N THR A 25 13.58 -4.70 5.57
CA THR A 25 14.62 -3.77 5.17
C THR A 25 15.67 -3.70 6.28
N GLU A 26 16.93 -3.73 5.89
CA GLU A 26 18.06 -3.45 6.81
C GLU A 26 18.41 -1.96 6.78
N SER A 27 17.96 -1.23 5.75
CA SER A 27 18.19 0.20 5.65
C SER A 27 17.19 0.96 6.51
N ARG A 28 17.72 1.94 7.25
CA ARG A 28 16.95 2.99 7.95
C ARG A 28 16.84 4.26 7.12
N ASN A 29 17.52 4.32 5.97
CA ASN A 29 17.47 5.45 5.05
C ASN A 29 16.14 5.41 4.27
N SER A 30 15.44 6.54 4.23
CA SER A 30 14.13 6.66 3.60
C SER A 30 14.17 6.48 2.08
N GLU A 31 15.21 6.95 1.39
CA GLU A 31 15.38 6.79 -0.06
C GLU A 31 15.58 5.32 -0.43
N ASP A 32 16.41 4.61 0.34
CA ASP A 32 16.61 3.16 0.17
C ASP A 32 15.30 2.39 0.38
N CYS A 33 14.50 2.78 1.38
CA CYS A 33 13.21 2.17 1.64
C CYS A 33 12.24 2.39 0.48
N ARG A 34 12.15 3.63 -0.04
CA ARG A 34 11.35 3.92 -1.24
C ARG A 34 11.80 3.09 -2.42
N ALA A 35 13.09 3.09 -2.74
CA ALA A 35 13.64 2.32 -3.84
C ALA A 35 13.34 0.82 -3.72
N THR A 36 13.44 0.27 -2.50
CA THR A 36 13.08 -1.11 -2.20
C THR A 36 11.60 -1.37 -2.45
N ALA A 37 10.72 -0.48 -1.99
CA ALA A 37 9.28 -0.60 -2.21
C ALA A 37 8.93 -0.59 -3.71
N TYR A 38 9.44 0.36 -4.48
CA TYR A 38 9.21 0.44 -5.93
C TYR A 38 9.70 -0.80 -6.68
N ARG A 39 10.90 -1.30 -6.35
CA ARG A 39 11.42 -2.54 -6.95
C ARG A 39 10.52 -3.74 -6.63
N THR A 40 10.09 -3.89 -5.38
CA THR A 40 9.21 -4.98 -4.95
C THR A 40 7.85 -4.91 -5.63
N VAL A 41 7.22 -3.73 -5.70
CA VAL A 41 5.94 -3.57 -6.41
C VAL A 41 6.10 -3.88 -7.89
N ASN A 42 7.18 -3.45 -8.53
CA ASN A 42 7.42 -3.76 -9.95
C ASN A 42 7.71 -5.25 -10.21
N GLU A 43 8.29 -5.98 -9.27
CA GLU A 43 8.44 -7.44 -9.36
C GLU A 43 7.07 -8.15 -9.32
N ILE A 44 6.20 -7.74 -8.40
CA ILE A 44 4.90 -8.35 -8.18
C ILE A 44 3.89 -7.91 -9.25
N PHE A 45 3.91 -6.64 -9.63
CA PHE A 45 3.06 -5.99 -10.63
C PHE A 45 3.93 -5.24 -11.67
N PRO A 46 4.49 -5.93 -12.66
CA PRO A 46 5.28 -5.30 -13.71
C PRO A 46 4.45 -4.27 -14.47
N ASN A 47 5.04 -3.10 -14.74
CA ASN A 47 4.40 -1.98 -15.43
C ASN A 47 3.13 -1.45 -14.73
N TRP A 48 3.02 -1.60 -13.41
CA TRP A 48 1.86 -1.13 -12.64
C TRP A 48 1.53 0.34 -12.87
N GLU A 49 2.53 1.20 -13.11
CA GLU A 49 2.34 2.63 -13.40
C GLU A 49 1.46 2.89 -14.63
N ARG A 50 1.37 1.92 -15.56
CA ARG A 50 0.57 1.99 -16.79
C ARG A 50 -0.70 1.14 -16.70
N ASP A 51 -0.91 0.42 -15.61
CA ASP A 51 -2.06 -0.46 -15.40
C ASP A 51 -3.03 0.20 -14.44
N SER A 52 -4.13 0.75 -14.97
CA SER A 52 -5.15 1.46 -14.18
C SER A 52 -5.84 0.59 -13.13
N ARG A 53 -5.63 -0.73 -13.15
CA ARG A 53 -6.15 -1.65 -12.14
C ARG A 53 -5.29 -1.67 -10.88
N VAL A 54 -4.03 -1.21 -10.94
CA VAL A 54 -3.09 -1.24 -9.81
C VAL A 54 -2.87 0.16 -9.30
N LEU A 55 -3.24 0.40 -8.04
CA LEU A 55 -3.12 1.70 -7.39
C LEU A 55 -2.19 1.58 -6.19
N PHE A 56 -0.96 2.08 -6.33
CA PHE A 56 0.02 2.08 -5.25
C PHE A 56 -0.20 3.29 -4.33
N LEU A 57 -0.83 3.05 -3.16
CA LEU A 57 -1.35 4.10 -2.29
C LEU A 57 -0.35 4.61 -1.26
N ALA A 58 0.36 3.71 -0.58
CA ALA A 58 1.23 4.11 0.52
C ALA A 58 2.39 3.14 0.77
N ILE A 59 3.48 3.68 1.28
CA ILE A 59 4.68 3.01 1.77
C ILE A 59 4.84 3.43 3.23
N GLN A 60 4.74 2.48 4.15
CA GLN A 60 4.94 2.73 5.58
C GLN A 60 6.11 1.90 6.07
N VAL A 61 7.05 2.55 6.75
CA VAL A 61 8.23 1.89 7.34
C VAL A 61 8.06 1.84 8.85
N TRP A 62 8.08 0.62 9.39
CA TRP A 62 8.02 0.36 10.83
C TRP A 62 9.15 -0.59 11.21
N ALA A 63 10.01 -0.18 12.13
CA ALA A 63 11.21 -0.92 12.52
C ALA A 63 12.01 -1.39 11.29
N ASP A 64 12.18 -2.69 11.11
CA ASP A 64 12.91 -3.33 10.00
C ASP A 64 12.00 -3.74 8.83
N ARG A 65 10.81 -3.15 8.69
CA ARG A 65 9.80 -3.59 7.71
C ARG A 65 9.22 -2.45 6.91
N ILE A 66 9.00 -2.76 5.64
CA ILE A 66 8.29 -1.91 4.69
C ILE A 66 6.95 -2.56 4.39
N PHE A 67 5.89 -1.78 4.54
CA PHE A 67 4.52 -2.12 4.22
C PHE A 67 4.08 -1.29 3.03
N MET A 68 3.70 -1.95 1.94
CA MET A 68 3.18 -1.30 0.74
C MET A 68 1.69 -1.60 0.65
N ASN A 69 0.87 -0.55 0.60
CA ASN A 69 -0.58 -0.65 0.41
C ASN A 69 -0.90 -0.44 -1.07
N ILE A 70 -1.48 -1.44 -1.70
CA ILE A 70 -1.87 -1.42 -3.11
C ILE A 70 -3.32 -1.83 -3.23
N ASP A 71 -4.13 -1.03 -3.90
CA ASP A 71 -5.47 -1.45 -4.31
C ASP A 71 -5.40 -2.08 -5.71
N VAL A 72 -6.10 -3.19 -5.90
CA VAL A 72 -6.23 -3.88 -7.17
C VAL A 72 -7.70 -3.87 -7.59
N ASN A 73 -7.98 -3.54 -8.85
CA ASN A 73 -9.31 -3.40 -9.45
C ASN A 73 -10.22 -2.34 -8.76
N HIS A 74 -9.65 -1.36 -8.06
CA HIS A 74 -10.42 -0.30 -7.38
C HIS A 74 -10.74 0.87 -8.33
N ALA A 75 -11.57 0.60 -9.34
CA ALA A 75 -11.82 1.53 -10.46
C ALA A 75 -12.53 2.85 -10.07
N ASN A 76 -13.24 2.86 -8.94
CA ASN A 76 -13.98 4.03 -8.44
C ASN A 76 -13.17 4.84 -7.41
N TYR A 77 -11.88 4.57 -7.23
CA TYR A 77 -11.04 5.36 -6.36
C TYR A 77 -11.01 6.83 -6.80
N ASN A 78 -11.28 7.74 -5.87
CA ASN A 78 -11.21 9.19 -6.12
C ASN A 78 -10.28 9.86 -5.11
N TYR A 79 -9.10 10.26 -5.59
CA TYR A 79 -8.07 10.91 -4.79
C TYR A 79 -8.58 12.15 -4.03
N GLN A 80 -9.47 12.93 -4.63
CA GLN A 80 -9.99 14.18 -4.05
C GLN A 80 -10.84 13.91 -2.81
N THR A 81 -11.59 12.81 -2.81
CA THR A 81 -12.47 12.42 -1.70
C THR A 81 -11.91 11.29 -0.84
N ALA A 82 -10.72 10.77 -1.16
CA ALA A 82 -10.14 9.58 -0.51
C ALA A 82 -9.97 9.72 1.03
N HIS A 83 -9.86 10.94 1.55
CA HIS A 83 -9.83 11.21 3.00
C HIS A 83 -11.15 10.94 3.74
N ARG A 84 -12.25 10.85 3.00
CA ARG A 84 -13.59 10.49 3.51
C ARG A 84 -14.00 9.08 3.08
N ASP A 85 -13.22 8.46 2.21
CA ASP A 85 -13.50 7.13 1.67
C ASP A 85 -13.07 6.06 2.66
N LYS A 86 -14.06 5.49 3.35
CA LYS A 86 -13.88 4.36 4.28
C LYS A 86 -14.35 3.05 3.65
N THR A 87 -14.33 2.95 2.31
CA THR A 87 -14.72 1.73 1.61
C THR A 87 -13.87 0.55 2.09
N ILE A 88 -14.56 -0.45 2.64
CA ILE A 88 -13.94 -1.66 3.17
C ILE A 88 -13.65 -2.59 2.00
N LEU A 89 -12.38 -2.76 1.67
CA LEU A 89 -11.92 -3.72 0.67
C LEU A 89 -11.39 -4.98 1.36
N PRO A 90 -11.61 -6.19 0.79
CA PRO A 90 -10.95 -7.40 1.25
C PRO A 90 -9.42 -7.22 1.27
N VAL A 91 -8.81 -7.32 2.44
CA VAL A 91 -7.36 -7.21 2.61
C VAL A 91 -6.68 -8.56 2.43
N TYR A 92 -5.67 -8.60 1.58
CA TYR A 92 -4.75 -9.71 1.42
C TYR A 92 -3.34 -9.28 1.80
N VAL A 93 -2.63 -10.10 2.57
CA VAL A 93 -1.25 -9.86 2.94
C VAL A 93 -0.35 -10.72 2.07
N LEU A 94 0.55 -10.07 1.35
CA LEU A 94 1.57 -10.72 0.53
C LEU A 94 2.91 -10.62 1.26
N ARG A 95 3.48 -11.78 1.62
CA ARG A 95 4.75 -11.85 2.38
C ARG A 95 5.73 -12.80 1.72
N ALA A 96 7.00 -12.41 1.69
CA ALA A 96 8.08 -13.31 1.28
C ALA A 96 8.46 -14.24 2.45
N HIS A 97 8.55 -15.54 2.18
CA HIS A 97 9.03 -16.54 3.12
C HIS A 97 9.94 -17.54 2.41
N ARG A 98 11.21 -17.62 2.82
CA ARG A 98 12.24 -18.54 2.27
C ARG A 98 12.32 -18.50 0.73
N GLY A 99 12.27 -17.31 0.15
CA GLY A 99 12.36 -17.11 -1.31
C GLY A 99 11.07 -17.36 -2.10
N ASN A 100 9.95 -17.68 -1.44
CA ASN A 100 8.64 -17.80 -2.06
C ASN A 100 7.67 -16.74 -1.52
N TRP A 101 6.71 -16.34 -2.35
CA TRP A 101 5.67 -15.40 -1.95
C TRP A 101 4.46 -16.17 -1.42
N GLY A 102 3.87 -15.70 -0.32
CA GLY A 102 2.64 -16.26 0.23
C GLY A 102 1.56 -15.19 0.29
N LEU A 103 0.41 -15.47 -0.30
CA LEU A 103 -0.77 -14.62 -0.24
C LEU A 103 -1.73 -15.18 0.82
N VAL A 104 -2.20 -14.33 1.74
CA VAL A 104 -3.12 -14.72 2.80
C VAL A 104 -4.23 -13.69 2.91
N ARG A 105 -5.49 -14.13 2.86
CA ARG A 105 -6.65 -13.29 3.17
C ARG A 105 -6.65 -12.92 4.65
N TRP A 106 -6.73 -11.63 4.96
CA TRP A 106 -6.57 -11.11 6.32
C TRP A 106 -7.74 -10.22 6.76
N PHE A 107 -8.89 -10.86 7.05
CA PHE A 107 -10.16 -10.19 7.39
C PHE A 107 -10.08 -9.17 8.52
N LYS A 108 -9.19 -9.40 9.49
CA LYS A 108 -9.04 -8.54 10.68
C LYS A 108 -8.58 -7.12 10.35
N ASP A 109 -8.03 -6.90 9.16
CA ASP A 109 -7.49 -5.61 8.75
C ASP A 109 -8.40 -4.86 7.77
N ASP A 110 -9.53 -5.43 7.33
CA ASP A 110 -10.36 -4.83 6.28
C ASP A 110 -10.83 -3.42 6.64
N GLU A 111 -11.43 -3.27 7.82
CA GLU A 111 -11.93 -1.99 8.32
C GLU A 111 -10.77 -1.08 8.77
N ARG A 112 -9.85 -1.64 9.55
CA ARG A 112 -8.71 -0.89 10.11
C ARG A 112 -7.90 -0.18 9.01
N VAL A 113 -7.56 -0.89 7.95
CA VAL A 113 -6.72 -0.34 6.87
C VAL A 113 -7.49 0.65 6.00
N ALA A 114 -8.82 0.47 5.84
CA ALA A 114 -9.65 1.49 5.19
C ALA A 114 -9.64 2.80 5.98
N MET A 115 -9.79 2.74 7.30
CA MET A 115 -9.71 3.92 8.16
C MET A 115 -8.33 4.57 8.15
N GLU A 116 -7.25 3.78 8.24
CA GLU A 116 -5.87 4.29 8.22
C GLU A 116 -5.53 5.00 6.90
N LEU A 117 -5.96 4.48 5.75
CA LEU A 117 -5.70 5.14 4.47
C LEU A 117 -6.52 6.41 4.27
N ALA A 118 -7.77 6.44 4.74
CA ALA A 118 -8.58 7.65 4.76
C ALA A 118 -7.91 8.72 5.63
N GLU A 119 -7.43 8.33 6.82
CA GLU A 119 -6.71 9.22 7.71
C GLU A 119 -5.40 9.72 7.09
N LEU A 120 -4.64 8.84 6.46
CA LEU A 120 -3.39 9.20 5.76
C LEU A 120 -3.64 10.25 4.67
N HIS A 121 -4.71 10.08 3.89
CA HIS A 121 -5.16 11.08 2.94
C HIS A 121 -5.56 12.41 3.62
N ARG A 122 -6.23 12.35 4.77
CA ARG A 122 -6.64 13.54 5.54
C ARG A 122 -5.43 14.32 6.01
N VAL A 123 -4.43 13.66 6.60
CA VAL A 123 -3.28 14.35 7.22
C VAL A 123 -2.23 14.80 6.20
N THR A 124 -2.01 14.06 5.11
CA THR A 124 -0.93 14.38 4.15
C THR A 124 -1.29 15.54 3.19
N GLY A 125 -2.58 15.79 2.95
CA GLY A 125 -3.01 16.97 2.18
C GLY A 125 -3.38 16.74 0.73
N TYR A 126 -3.78 17.82 0.05
CA TYR A 126 -4.13 17.80 -1.38
C TYR A 126 -2.90 17.88 -2.29
N GLY A 127 -1.77 18.43 -1.82
CA GLY A 127 -0.54 18.59 -2.60
C GLY A 127 0.35 17.33 -2.64
N ALA A 128 0.03 16.30 -1.87
CA ALA A 128 0.83 15.09 -1.78
C ALA A 128 0.55 14.13 -2.96
N VAL A 129 1.56 13.36 -3.36
CA VAL A 129 1.43 12.40 -4.48
C VAL A 129 1.53 10.99 -3.92
N ILE A 130 0.63 10.10 -4.37
CA ILE A 130 0.71 8.67 -4.05
C ILE A 130 1.83 7.98 -4.86
N PRO A 131 2.51 6.96 -4.31
CA PRO A 131 2.31 6.44 -2.97
C PRO A 131 2.83 7.41 -1.89
N PHE A 132 2.00 7.64 -0.87
CA PHE A 132 2.43 8.37 0.32
C PHE A 132 3.54 7.60 1.01
N PHE A 133 4.42 8.29 1.72
CA PHE A 133 5.52 7.66 2.41
C PHE A 133 5.62 8.14 3.84
N GLU A 134 5.54 7.20 4.77
CA GLU A 134 5.71 7.45 6.18
C GLU A 134 6.82 6.57 6.73
N ASN A 135 7.80 7.19 7.37
CA ASN A 135 8.82 6.47 8.12
C ASN A 135 8.55 6.65 9.61
N HIS A 136 7.90 5.67 10.21
CA HIS A 136 7.53 5.69 11.64
C HIS A 136 8.72 5.43 12.56
N ASN A 137 9.92 5.18 12.02
CA ASN A 137 11.18 5.19 12.78
C ASN A 137 11.72 6.61 12.99
N SER A 138 11.07 7.61 12.41
CA SER A 138 11.41 9.03 12.49
C SER A 138 10.18 9.85 12.85
N GLN A 139 10.38 11.12 13.23
CA GLN A 139 9.27 12.03 13.43
C GLN A 139 8.58 12.29 12.09
N ILE A 140 7.26 12.05 12.04
CA ILE A 140 6.42 12.35 10.89
C ILE A 140 5.86 13.76 11.07
N VAL A 141 6.03 14.59 10.04
CA VAL A 141 5.49 15.94 9.99
C VAL A 141 4.61 16.03 8.74
N TYR A 142 3.40 16.54 8.91
CA TYR A 142 2.47 16.76 7.83
C TYR A 142 2.35 18.25 7.54
N ASP A 143 2.75 18.66 6.35
CA ASP A 143 2.89 20.09 6.03
C ASP A 143 1.56 20.75 5.62
N ASN A 144 0.53 19.98 5.25
CA ASN A 144 -0.70 20.54 4.66
C ASN A 144 -1.94 19.64 4.82
N PRO A 145 -2.46 19.36 6.03
CA PRO A 145 -3.61 18.48 6.21
C PRO A 145 -4.87 19.02 5.51
N ARG A 146 -5.67 18.12 4.91
CA ARG A 146 -6.92 18.45 4.20
C ARG A 146 -8.01 18.95 5.15
N GLU A 147 -8.00 18.43 6.37
CA GLU A 147 -8.89 18.84 7.46
C GLU A 147 -8.07 18.85 8.76
N SER A 148 -8.28 19.81 9.65
CA SER A 148 -7.63 19.83 10.98
C SER A 148 -8.08 18.64 11.83
N PRO A 149 -7.24 18.11 12.75
CA PRO A 149 -7.69 17.10 13.72
C PRO A 149 -8.89 17.63 14.50
N GLN A 150 -9.95 16.81 14.65
CA GLN A 150 -11.04 17.07 15.58
C GLN A 150 -10.65 16.64 17.00
#